data_AF-A0A936EID2-F1
#
_entry.id   AF-A0A936EID2-F1
#
_cell.length_a   1.000
_cell.length_b   1.000
_cell.length_c   1.000
_cell.angle_alpha   90.00
_cell.angle_beta   90.00
_cell.angle_gamma   90.00
#
_symmetry.space_group_name_H-M   'P 1'
#
loop_
_entity.id
_entity.type
_entity.pdbx_description
1 polymer ?
#
loop_
_entity_poly.entity_id
_entity_poly.type
_entity_poly.pdbx_seq_one_letter_code
_entity_poly.pdbx_strand_id
1 'polypeptide(L)'
;MQIAFLLLAGKLVFGLNVGANLPGVLLVLLVYAWVASALGILIGSLLDAPDRVVGVCVLASIVMAAVGGCWFPLELVPESLRAVGHCVPTGWALDALHRLISFGGDFGSVTKPLVILVGFGTAATLAATRWFRV
;
A
#
# COMPACT_ATOMS: atom_id res chain seq x y z
N MET A 1 10.50 -6.14 -10.18
CA MET A 1 10.39 -5.95 -11.66
C MET A 1 9.25 -4.98 -12.01
N GLN A 2 7.99 -5.32 -11.72
CA GLN A 2 6.83 -4.52 -12.15
C GLN A 2 6.80 -3.07 -11.62
N ILE A 3 7.15 -2.85 -10.35
CA ILE A 3 7.25 -1.50 -9.76
C ILE A 3 8.23 -0.61 -10.53
N ALA A 4 9.42 -1.13 -10.83
CA ALA A 4 10.45 -0.38 -11.55
C ALA A 4 10.00 -0.03 -12.98
N PHE A 5 9.37 -0.99 -13.66
CA PHE A 5 8.83 -0.77 -15.00
C PHE A 5 7.74 0.32 -15.02
N LEU A 6 6.79 0.27 -14.07
CA LEU A 6 5.72 1.27 -13.97
C LEU A 6 6.24 2.67 -13.63
N LEU A 7 7.25 2.79 -12.77
CA LEU A 7 7.87 4.07 -12.46
C LEU A 7 8.62 4.64 -13.69
N LEU A 8 9.32 3.79 -14.44
CA LEU A 8 10.00 4.19 -15.68
C LEU A 8 9.01 4.64 -16.75
N ALA A 9 7.97 3.86 -16.98
CA ALA A 9 6.89 4.21 -17.90
C ALA A 9 6.17 5.48 -17.45
N GLY A 10 5.88 5.64 -16.16
CA GLY A 10 5.30 6.84 -15.57
C GLY A 10 6.14 8.09 -15.83
N LYS A 11 7.46 7.98 -15.62
CA LYS A 11 8.40 9.08 -15.88
C LYS A 11 8.49 9.44 -17.37
N LEU A 12 8.55 8.44 -18.26
CA LEU A 12 8.72 8.64 -19.70
C LEU A 12 7.45 9.10 -20.41
N VAL A 13 6.29 8.55 -20.03
CA VAL A 13 5.00 8.79 -20.71
C VAL A 13 4.24 9.97 -20.10
N PHE A 14 4.27 10.10 -18.77
CA PHE A 14 3.48 11.11 -18.05
C PHE A 14 4.33 12.27 -17.49
N GLY A 15 5.64 12.26 -17.70
CA GLY A 15 6.53 13.32 -17.21
C GLY A 15 6.60 13.40 -15.68
N LEU A 16 6.31 12.30 -14.98
CA LEU A 16 6.30 12.23 -13.52
C LEU A 16 7.64 12.69 -12.94
N ASN A 17 7.63 13.81 -12.22
CA ASN A 17 8.82 14.40 -11.64
C ASN A 17 9.14 13.79 -10.27
N VAL A 18 9.59 12.54 -10.30
CA VAL A 18 10.01 11.79 -9.09
C VAL A 18 11.45 12.15 -8.65
N GLY A 19 12.08 13.14 -9.31
CA GLY A 19 13.53 13.31 -9.41
C GLY A 19 14.30 13.58 -8.12
N ALA A 20 13.67 14.14 -7.08
CA ALA A 20 14.33 14.40 -5.79
C ALA A 20 14.13 13.28 -4.75
N ASN A 21 13.00 12.58 -4.81
CA ASN A 21 12.56 11.65 -3.76
C ASN A 21 12.36 10.20 -4.26
N LEU A 22 12.97 9.86 -5.40
CA LEU A 22 12.90 8.53 -6.00
C LEU A 22 13.19 7.37 -5.02
N PRO A 23 14.19 7.45 -4.11
CA PRO A 23 14.44 6.38 -3.17
C PRO A 23 13.31 6.25 -2.12
N GLY A 24 12.66 7.35 -1.75
CA GLY A 24 11.54 7.34 -0.80
C GLY A 24 10.29 6.72 -1.40
N VAL A 25 10.01 7.04 -2.66
CA VAL A 25 8.90 6.43 -3.42
C VAL A 25 9.12 4.93 -3.60
N LEU A 26 10.33 4.52 -3.99
CA LEU A 26 10.67 3.10 -4.10
C LEU A 26 10.50 2.38 -2.77
N LEU A 27 10.97 2.97 -1.67
CA LEU A 27 10.87 2.38 -0.36
C LEU A 27 9.42 2.20 0.10
N VAL A 28 8.56 3.21 -0.09
CA VAL A 28 7.11 3.10 0.19
C VAL A 28 6.47 1.99 -0.64
N LEU A 29 6.77 1.92 -1.94
CA LEU A 29 6.20 0.90 -2.83
C LEU A 29 6.68 -0.51 -2.48
N LEU A 30 7.94 -0.67 -2.07
CA LEU A 30 8.49 -1.95 -1.63
C LEU A 30 7.83 -2.41 -0.33
N VAL A 31 7.69 -1.51 0.66
CA VAL A 31 7.01 -1.83 1.92
C VAL A 31 5.55 -2.18 1.66
N TYR A 32 4.84 -1.40 0.85
CA TYR A 32 3.45 -1.68 0.51
C TYR A 32 3.29 -3.01 -0.24
N ALA A 33 4.19 -3.32 -1.18
CA ALA A 33 4.19 -4.60 -1.88
C ALA A 33 4.37 -5.77 -0.89
N TRP A 34 5.28 -5.63 0.09
CA TRP A 34 5.45 -6.63 1.14
C TRP A 34 4.17 -6.80 1.98
N VAL A 35 3.52 -5.71 2.39
CA VAL A 35 2.24 -5.75 3.12
C VAL A 35 1.17 -6.48 2.31
N ALA A 36 1.04 -6.16 1.02
CA ALA A 36 0.07 -6.80 0.12
C ALA A 36 0.36 -8.30 -0.03
N SER A 37 1.63 -8.69 -0.18
CA SER A 37 2.02 -10.10 -0.21
C SER A 37 1.71 -10.81 1.10
N ALA A 38 2.00 -10.20 2.25
CA ALA A 38 1.72 -10.78 3.57
C ALA A 38 0.21 -11.01 3.78
N LEU A 39 -0.63 -10.05 3.36
CA LEU A 39 -2.09 -10.19 3.40
C LEU A 39 -2.58 -11.30 2.46
N GLY A 40 -2.02 -11.40 1.25
CA GLY A 40 -2.34 -12.48 0.31
C GLY A 40 -2.00 -13.86 0.87
N ILE A 41 -0.83 -13.99 1.52
CA ILE A 41 -0.41 -15.24 2.19
C ILE A 41 -1.35 -15.56 3.36
N LEU A 42 -1.74 -14.56 4.16
CA LEU A 42 -2.69 -14.76 5.26
C LEU A 42 -4.04 -15.26 4.73
N ILE A 43 -4.58 -14.66 3.67
CA ILE A 43 -5.84 -15.13 3.06
C ILE A 43 -5.67 -16.55 2.51
N GLY A 44 -4.52 -16.84 1.89
CA GLY A 44 -4.17 -18.16 1.38
C GLY A 44 -4.03 -19.23 2.46
N SER A 45 -3.58 -18.88 3.67
CA SER A 45 -3.47 -19.84 4.78
C SER A 45 -4.81 -20.13 5.47
N LEU A 46 -5.81 -19.26 5.30
CA LEU A 46 -7.14 -19.43 5.87
C LEU A 46 -8.13 -20.20 4.97
N LEU A 47 -7.82 -20.34 3.68
CA LEU A 47 -8.74 -20.89 2.67
C LEU A 47 -8.12 -22.09 1.96
N ASP A 48 -8.81 -23.23 1.96
CA ASP A 48 -8.32 -24.45 1.33
C ASP A 48 -8.41 -24.47 -0.21
N ALA A 49 -9.21 -23.56 -0.81
CA ALA A 49 -9.51 -23.59 -2.25
C ALA A 49 -8.85 -22.42 -3.01
N PRO A 50 -8.00 -22.68 -4.02
CA PRO A 50 -7.23 -21.65 -4.72
C PRO A 50 -8.13 -20.63 -5.44
N ASP A 51 -9.22 -21.07 -6.07
CA ASP A 51 -10.18 -20.17 -6.72
C ASP A 51 -10.85 -19.20 -5.71
N ARG A 52 -11.13 -19.67 -4.49
CA ARG A 52 -11.69 -18.80 -3.44
C ARG A 52 -10.67 -17.79 -2.93
N VAL A 53 -9.39 -18.19 -2.80
CA VAL A 53 -8.30 -17.28 -2.40
C VAL A 53 -8.20 -16.11 -3.38
N VAL A 54 -8.15 -16.40 -4.68
CA VAL A 54 -8.04 -15.36 -5.71
C VAL A 54 -9.25 -14.42 -5.66
N GLY A 55 -10.47 -14.96 -5.60
CA GLY A 55 -11.68 -14.15 -5.52
C GLY A 55 -11.71 -13.23 -4.29
N VAL A 56 -11.36 -13.74 -3.12
CA VAL A 56 -11.32 -12.96 -1.87
C VAL A 56 -10.22 -11.90 -1.92
N CYS A 57 -9.02 -12.22 -2.42
CA CYS A 57 -7.94 -11.25 -2.57
C CYS A 57 -8.31 -10.10 -3.51
N VAL A 58 -8.99 -10.40 -4.62
CA VAL A 58 -9.48 -9.38 -5.57
C VAL A 58 -10.52 -8.47 -4.91
N LEU A 59 -11.53 -9.06 -4.26
CA LEU A 59 -12.56 -8.29 -3.57
C LEU A 59 -11.97 -7.41 -2.45
N ALA A 60 -11.08 -7.98 -1.64
CA ALA A 60 -10.39 -7.25 -0.58
C ALA A 60 -9.56 -6.09 -1.17
N SER A 61 -8.86 -6.31 -2.28
CA SER A 61 -8.08 -5.27 -2.96
C SER A 61 -8.96 -4.13 -3.47
N ILE A 62 -10.14 -4.44 -4.03
CA ILE A 62 -11.09 -3.43 -4.51
C ILE A 62 -11.63 -2.59 -3.34
N VAL A 63 -12.02 -3.25 -2.25
CA VAL A 63 -12.52 -2.55 -1.04
C VAL A 63 -11.42 -1.68 -0.44
N MET A 64 -10.20 -2.20 -0.33
CA MET A 64 -9.05 -1.43 0.16
C MET A 64 -8.69 -0.27 -0.76
N ALA A 65 -8.83 -0.40 -2.08
CA ALA A 65 -8.61 0.70 -3.02
C ALA A 65 -9.68 1.79 -2.87
N ALA A 66 -10.95 1.39 -2.73
CA ALA A 66 -12.06 2.32 -2.55
C ALA A 66 -11.94 3.10 -1.22
N VAL A 67 -11.58 2.42 -0.13
CA VAL A 67 -11.45 3.03 1.21
C VAL A 67 -10.12 3.74 1.39
N GLY A 68 -9.03 3.17 0.87
CA GLY A 68 -7.66 3.66 1.04
C GLY A 68 -7.33 4.90 0.22
N GLY A 69 -8.31 5.52 -0.42
CA GLY A 69 -8.12 6.80 -1.11
C GLY A 69 -7.57 6.70 -2.53
N CYS A 70 -7.61 5.52 -3.17
CA CYS A 70 -7.27 5.42 -4.59
C CYS A 70 -8.27 6.21 -5.44
N TRP A 71 -9.55 6.23 -5.05
CA TRP A 71 -10.63 6.92 -5.77
C TRP A 71 -10.80 8.39 -5.40
N PHE A 72 -10.51 8.73 -4.14
CA PHE A 72 -10.57 10.09 -3.65
C PHE A 72 -9.33 10.37 -2.82
N PRO A 73 -8.55 11.43 -3.12
CA PRO A 73 -7.39 11.75 -2.31
C PRO A 73 -7.83 12.05 -0.89
N LEU A 74 -7.26 11.30 0.07
CA LEU A 74 -7.59 11.40 1.50
C LEU A 74 -7.36 12.80 2.08
N GLU A 75 -6.60 13.62 1.37
CA GLU A 75 -6.29 15.02 1.66
C GLU A 75 -7.50 15.94 1.50
N LEU A 76 -8.43 15.61 0.59
CA LEU A 76 -9.60 16.44 0.26
C LEU A 76 -10.89 16.02 0.98
N VAL A 77 -10.92 14.82 1.57
CA VAL A 77 -12.09 14.30 2.30
C VAL A 77 -12.09 14.73 3.78
N PRO A 78 -13.28 14.83 4.40
CA PRO A 78 -13.42 15.20 5.82
C PRO A 78 -12.75 14.19 6.76
N GLU A 79 -12.39 14.64 7.97
CA GLU A 79 -11.59 13.86 8.94
C GLU A 79 -12.18 12.48 9.27
N SER A 80 -13.51 12.37 9.32
CA SER A 80 -14.20 11.10 9.57
C SER A 80 -13.91 10.07 8.47
N LEU A 81 -13.97 10.47 7.20
CA LEU A 81 -13.66 9.60 6.06
C LEU A 81 -12.16 9.31 5.96
N ARG A 82 -11.31 10.28 6.32
CA ARG A 82 -9.86 10.07 6.39
C ARG A 82 -9.48 9.02 7.43
N ALA A 83 -10.11 9.04 8.61
CA ALA A 83 -9.87 8.06 9.66
C ALA A 83 -10.20 6.64 9.19
N VAL A 84 -11.31 6.47 8.46
CA VAL A 84 -11.69 5.18 7.85
C VAL A 84 -10.68 4.74 6.79
N GLY A 85 -10.20 5.66 5.96
CA GLY A 85 -9.14 5.38 4.97
C GLY A 85 -7.82 4.95 5.61
N HIS A 86 -7.50 5.46 6.80
CA HIS A 86 -6.33 5.07 7.57
C HIS A 86 -6.49 3.75 8.36
N CYS A 87 -7.66 3.13 8.34
CA CYS A 87 -7.82 1.76 8.86
C CYS A 87 -7.18 0.71 7.93
N VAL A 88 -6.93 1.05 6.65
CA VAL A 88 -6.32 0.14 5.68
C VAL A 88 -4.91 0.59 5.31
N PRO A 89 -3.98 -0.36 5.01
CA PRO A 89 -2.60 -0.02 4.68
C PRO A 89 -2.48 0.79 3.38
N THR A 90 -3.45 0.65 2.46
CA THR A 90 -3.51 1.42 1.21
C THR A 90 -3.63 2.92 1.44
N GLY A 91 -4.35 3.34 2.50
CA GLY A 91 -4.48 4.76 2.88
C GLY A 91 -3.14 5.38 3.25
N TRP A 92 -2.36 4.69 4.08
CA TRP A 92 -1.03 5.14 4.49
C TRP A 92 -0.04 5.15 3.32
N ALA A 93 -0.15 4.21 2.38
CA ALA A 93 0.70 4.17 1.19
C ALA A 93 0.44 5.36 0.27
N LEU A 94 -0.83 5.70 0.05
CA LEU A 94 -1.20 6.83 -0.80
C LEU A 94 -0.88 8.18 -0.17
N ASP A 95 -1.06 8.33 1.14
CA ASP A 95 -0.66 9.54 1.86
C ASP A 95 0.87 9.76 1.74
N ALA A 96 1.68 8.69 1.87
CA ALA A 96 3.12 8.77 1.65
C ALA A 96 3.50 9.13 0.21
N LEU A 97 2.82 8.54 -0.78
CA LEU A 97 3.06 8.83 -2.20
C LEU A 97 2.69 10.26 -2.57
N HIS A 98 1.54 10.78 -2.10
CA HIS A 98 1.16 12.17 -2.36
C HIS A 98 2.14 13.15 -1.72
N ARG A 99 2.62 12.90 -0.49
CA ARG A 99 3.65 13.75 0.12
C ARG A 99 4.94 13.83 -0.70
N LEU A 100 5.39 12.69 -1.23
CA LEU A 100 6.64 12.61 -1.99
C LEU A 100 6.52 13.14 -3.42
N ILE A 101 5.37 12.94 -4.07
CA ILE A 101 5.15 13.22 -5.49
C ILE A 101 4.46 14.58 -5.70
N SER A 102 3.40 14.87 -4.94
CA SER A 102 2.57 16.07 -5.13
C SER A 102 3.07 17.27 -4.33
N PHE A 103 3.54 17.05 -3.09
CA PHE A 103 3.96 18.14 -2.18
C PHE A 103 5.48 18.38 -2.17
N GLY A 104 6.25 17.55 -2.86
CA GLY A 104 7.72 17.65 -2.88
C GLY A 104 8.36 17.51 -1.50
N GLY A 105 7.70 16.84 -0.56
CA GLY A 105 8.17 16.69 0.82
C GLY A 105 9.44 15.84 0.91
N ASP A 106 10.28 16.11 1.90
CA ASP A 106 11.51 15.35 2.18
C ASP A 106 11.20 13.97 2.79
N PHE A 107 12.20 13.07 2.82
CA PHE A 107 12.14 11.75 3.47
C PHE A 107 11.58 11.78 4.90
N GLY A 108 11.83 12.85 5.67
CA GLY A 108 11.26 12.98 7.02
C GLY A 108 9.72 13.04 7.06
N SER A 109 9.08 13.47 5.96
CA SER A 109 7.62 13.59 5.88
C SER A 109 6.91 12.24 5.76
N VAL A 110 7.61 11.20 5.31
CA VAL A 110 7.09 9.85 5.10
C VAL A 110 7.43 8.86 6.22
N THR A 111 8.17 9.27 7.24
CA THR A 111 8.53 8.38 8.36
C THR A 111 7.31 7.84 9.08
N LYS A 112 6.31 8.68 9.39
CA LYS A 112 5.06 8.26 10.05
C LYS A 112 4.29 7.20 9.24
N PRO A 113 3.90 7.44 7.98
CA PRO A 113 3.18 6.45 7.20
C PRO A 113 4.02 5.18 7.01
N LEU A 114 5.34 5.28 6.83
CA LEU A 114 6.21 4.12 6.71
C LEU A 114 6.22 3.23 7.96
N VAL A 115 6.35 3.82 9.15
CA VAL A 115 6.32 3.05 10.42
C VAL A 115 4.99 2.31 10.56
N ILE A 116 3.89 2.95 10.19
CA ILE A 116 2.56 2.34 10.28
C ILE A 116 2.40 1.22 9.24
N LEU A 117 2.85 1.42 8.01
CA LEU A 117 2.88 0.40 6.96
C LEU A 117 3.71 -0.82 7.37
N VAL A 118 4.89 -0.61 7.96
CA VAL A 118 5.71 -1.69 8.52
C VAL A 118 4.97 -2.39 9.66
N GLY A 119 4.24 -1.64 10.51
CA GLY A 119 3.34 -2.20 11.53
C GLY A 119 2.28 -3.13 10.94
N PHE A 120 1.60 -2.71 9.87
CA PHE A 120 0.64 -3.56 9.15
C PHE A 120 1.30 -4.80 8.54
N GLY A 121 2.47 -4.64 7.91
CA GLY A 121 3.17 -5.75 7.26
C GLY A 121 3.65 -6.80 8.24
N THR A 122 4.22 -6.35 9.37
CA THR A 122 4.64 -7.24 10.45
C THR A 122 3.45 -7.92 11.11
N ALA A 123 2.35 -7.21 11.38
CA ALA A 123 1.14 -7.80 11.93
C ALA A 123 0.53 -8.85 10.98
N ALA A 124 0.43 -8.54 9.68
CA ALA A 124 -0.08 -9.48 8.68
C ALA A 124 0.83 -10.71 8.53
N THR A 125 2.14 -10.52 8.54
CA THR A 125 3.11 -11.64 8.47
C THR A 125 3.05 -12.50 9.73
N LEU A 126 2.95 -11.91 10.92
CA LEU A 126 2.81 -12.64 12.18
C LEU A 126 1.49 -13.39 12.29
N ALA A 127 0.40 -12.79 11.78
CA ALA A 127 -0.86 -13.48 11.64
C ALA A 127 -0.70 -14.67 10.69
N ALA A 128 -0.10 -14.46 9.52
CA ALA A 128 0.10 -15.52 8.52
C ALA A 128 0.87 -16.71 9.10
N THR A 129 1.94 -16.46 9.87
CA THR A 129 2.73 -17.54 10.50
C THR A 129 1.97 -18.26 11.61
N ARG A 130 1.07 -17.58 12.34
CA ARG A 130 0.23 -18.22 13.37
C ARG A 130 -0.87 -19.11 12.78
N TRP A 131 -1.40 -18.75 11.62
CA TRP A 131 -2.41 -19.55 10.92
C TRP A 131 -1.81 -20.59 9.97
N PHE A 132 -0.51 -20.54 9.70
CA PHE A 132 0.21 -21.58 8.97
C PHE A 132 0.28 -22.86 9.82
N ARG A 133 -0.68 -23.77 9.63
CA ARG A 133 -0.61 -25.14 10.14
C ARG A 133 0.33 -25.93 9.24
N VAL A 134 1.50 -26.30 9.77
CA VAL A 134 2.35 -27.38 9.24
C VAL A 134 1.71 -28.72 9.59
#